data_AF-A0A1V4DH71-F1
#
_entry.id   AF-A0A1V4DH71-F1
#
_cell.length_a   1.000
_cell.length_b   1.000
_cell.length_c   1.000
_cell.angle_alpha   90.00
_cell.angle_beta   90.00
_cell.angle_gamma   90.00
#
_symmetry.space_group_name_H-M   'P 1'
#
loop_
_entity.id
_entity.type
_entity.pdbx_description
1 polymer ?
#
loop_
_entity_poly.entity_id
_entity_poly.type
_entity_poly.pdbx_seq_one_letter_code
_entity_poly.pdbx_strand_id
1 'polypeptide(L)'
;MKKNILSTIMVCSIALTAVASPSIALADSVDVQIKQQDEKINALKGQQDKAQAEINALESTVASVNEKVASLEAKQTELSNDTEKLQEKIGTLKVRIAKREKSIQKQARDAQTNDQNTNFVSAVLEADSLSDAISRVHAMSTIVNANNDLVKQQKQDQKSVEQSIQENEEKINEMAATYQELQSQKDALAAQQAELNVLKTSLAAEQATAESDKAKLNKQKEEAKAAQIKVLKAQQDSSKKPAEATAVKAEKPVEDQKTDNSSDSTATSSEAPVQESKPVEKPTTDSTSSSGNSAPVSSPSGSTSSNGGGVDHSGSGNMYAVGQCTWYVKSVAPWVGTYWGNGAQWGASAAADGYTVNSTPATGAVVVFAAGQSVGGQWTADGSYGHVAYVDSYNPANNTITISQGGTGFSSPTGPNSQTISASGYTYIHR
;
A
#
# COMPACT_ATOMS: atom_id res chain seq x y z
N MET A 1 17.40 17.43 -15.88
CA MET A 1 17.78 17.80 -17.27
C MET A 1 17.90 16.53 -18.08
N LYS A 2 16.89 16.22 -18.91
CA LYS A 2 16.82 15.02 -19.74
C LYS A 2 17.63 15.27 -21.02
N LYS A 3 18.77 14.60 -21.19
CA LYS A 3 19.50 14.60 -22.47
C LYS A 3 18.96 13.44 -23.30
N ASN A 4 18.05 13.75 -24.22
CA ASN A 4 17.55 12.81 -25.22
C ASN A 4 18.71 12.49 -26.18
N ILE A 5 19.29 11.29 -26.08
CA ILE A 5 20.21 10.77 -27.08
C ILE A 5 19.33 10.13 -28.17
N LEU A 6 18.97 10.94 -29.16
CA LEU A 6 18.26 10.49 -30.35
C LEU A 6 19.23 9.75 -31.26
N SER A 7 18.96 8.45 -31.34
CA SER A 7 19.49 7.44 -32.26
C SER A 7 19.63 7.95 -33.70
N THR A 8 20.83 7.87 -34.27
CA THR A 8 21.09 8.02 -35.70
C THR A 8 21.60 6.67 -36.23
N ILE A 9 20.71 5.72 -36.45
CA ILE A 9 21.02 4.45 -37.11
C ILE A 9 21.04 4.70 -38.62
N MET A 10 22.23 4.91 -39.17
CA MET A 10 22.48 4.98 -40.61
C MET A 10 22.59 3.56 -41.18
N VAL A 11 21.46 2.98 -41.56
CA VAL A 11 21.44 1.74 -42.37
C VAL A 11 21.73 2.13 -43.82
N CYS A 12 22.90 1.75 -44.34
CA CYS A 12 23.17 1.80 -45.78
C CYS A 12 23.62 0.41 -46.27
N SER A 13 22.63 -0.32 -46.79
CA SER A 13 22.79 -1.49 -47.64
C SER A 13 23.58 -1.11 -48.90
N ILE A 14 24.74 -1.71 -49.13
CA ILE A 14 25.40 -1.64 -50.44
C ILE A 14 25.29 -3.02 -51.07
N ALA A 15 24.40 -3.11 -52.07
CA ALA A 15 24.23 -4.26 -52.94
C ALA A 15 25.48 -4.45 -53.79
N LEU A 16 25.98 -5.68 -53.81
CA LEU A 16 27.13 -6.10 -54.60
C LEU A 16 26.65 -6.43 -56.02
N THR A 17 26.70 -5.45 -56.94
CA THR A 17 26.50 -5.72 -58.38
C THR A 17 27.82 -6.08 -59.02
N ALA A 18 27.95 -7.35 -59.42
CA ALA A 18 29.02 -7.87 -60.24
C ALA A 18 28.94 -7.28 -61.66
N VAL A 19 30.04 -6.69 -62.14
CA VAL A 19 30.20 -6.30 -63.55
C VAL A 19 31.47 -6.95 -64.06
N ALA A 20 31.35 -7.71 -65.15
CA ALA A 20 32.42 -8.45 -65.79
C ALA A 20 33.04 -7.68 -66.98
N SER A 21 34.38 -7.79 -67.07
CA SER A 21 35.26 -7.69 -68.27
C SER A 21 35.70 -6.30 -68.78
N PRO A 22 36.84 -6.15 -69.51
CA PRO A 22 38.10 -6.93 -69.53
C PRO A 22 39.36 -6.05 -69.30
N SER A 23 40.48 -6.74 -69.09
CA SER A 23 41.83 -6.27 -68.74
C SER A 23 42.48 -5.29 -69.74
N ILE A 24 43.04 -4.17 -69.24
CA ILE A 24 44.37 -3.56 -69.59
C ILE A 24 44.58 -2.34 -68.66
N ALA A 25 45.79 -2.21 -68.08
CA ALA A 25 46.22 -1.30 -66.99
C ALA A 25 45.75 -1.69 -65.57
N LEU A 26 46.41 -2.72 -65.00
CA LEU A 26 46.00 -3.43 -63.77
C LEU A 26 46.81 -3.11 -62.50
N ALA A 27 47.71 -2.13 -62.49
CA ALA A 27 48.42 -1.71 -61.27
C ALA A 27 47.74 -0.50 -60.60
N ASP A 28 47.66 0.64 -61.31
CA ASP A 28 47.02 1.86 -60.78
C ASP A 28 45.54 1.68 -60.38
N SER A 29 44.81 0.74 -61.02
CA SER A 29 43.41 0.47 -60.66
C SER A 29 43.26 -0.45 -59.45
N VAL A 30 44.22 -1.36 -59.23
CA VAL A 30 44.24 -2.28 -58.08
C VAL A 30 44.75 -1.55 -56.84
N ASP A 31 45.78 -0.72 -56.97
CA ASP A 31 46.28 0.12 -55.86
C ASP A 31 45.22 1.14 -55.40
N VAL A 32 44.44 1.73 -56.32
CA VAL A 32 43.29 2.58 -55.98
C VAL A 32 42.18 1.80 -55.29
N GLN A 33 41.88 0.57 -55.74
CA GLN A 33 40.90 -0.29 -55.07
C GLN A 33 41.36 -0.73 -53.68
N ILE A 34 42.64 -1.08 -53.52
CA ILE A 34 43.24 -1.43 -52.22
C ILE A 34 43.15 -0.24 -51.28
N LYS A 35 43.54 0.97 -51.73
CA LYS A 35 43.45 2.19 -50.91
C LYS A 35 42.01 2.51 -50.50
N GLN A 36 41.04 2.38 -51.41
CA GLN A 36 39.62 2.54 -51.08
C GLN A 36 39.12 1.47 -50.11
N GLN A 37 39.62 0.23 -50.23
CA GLN A 37 39.26 -0.85 -49.33
C GLN A 37 39.87 -0.64 -47.94
N ASP A 38 41.11 -0.17 -47.85
CA ASP A 38 41.79 0.19 -46.60
C ASP A 38 41.11 1.37 -45.89
N GLU A 39 40.66 2.39 -46.64
CA GLU A 39 39.84 3.49 -46.12
C GLU A 39 38.51 2.97 -45.54
N LYS A 40 37.84 2.04 -46.21
CA LYS A 40 36.62 1.39 -45.71
C LYS A 40 36.88 0.53 -44.47
N ILE A 41 37.96 -0.25 -44.46
CA ILE A 41 38.33 -1.10 -43.31
C ILE A 41 38.65 -0.22 -42.09
N ASN A 42 39.39 0.87 -42.27
CA ASN A 42 39.70 1.80 -41.19
C ASN A 42 38.44 2.51 -40.67
N ALA A 43 37.53 2.91 -41.57
CA ALA A 43 36.24 3.49 -41.18
C ALA A 43 35.37 2.50 -40.38
N LEU A 44 35.30 1.24 -40.81
CA LEU A 44 34.57 0.18 -40.11
C LEU A 44 35.20 -0.14 -38.74
N LYS A 45 36.53 -0.18 -38.65
CA LYS A 45 37.24 -0.38 -37.39
C LYS A 45 36.96 0.75 -36.41
N GLY A 46 36.99 2.01 -36.87
CA GLY A 46 36.62 3.16 -36.05
C GLY A 46 35.15 3.13 -35.57
N GLN A 47 34.23 2.61 -36.40
CA GLN A 47 32.83 2.42 -35.99
C GLN A 47 32.68 1.29 -34.95
N GLN A 48 33.41 0.19 -35.10
CA GLN A 48 33.43 -0.90 -34.12
C GLN A 48 34.00 -0.45 -32.78
N ASP A 49 35.09 0.32 -32.76
CA ASP A 49 35.69 0.86 -31.54
C ASP A 49 34.70 1.82 -30.82
N LYS A 50 33.97 2.65 -31.58
CA LYS A 50 32.94 3.53 -31.03
C LYS A 50 31.76 2.73 -30.46
N ALA A 51 31.24 1.75 -31.19
CA ALA A 51 30.15 0.89 -30.72
C ALA A 51 30.55 0.08 -29.47
N GLN A 52 31.79 -0.41 -29.41
CA GLN A 52 32.32 -1.10 -28.24
C GLN A 52 32.46 -0.15 -27.04
N ALA A 53 32.88 1.10 -27.25
CA ALA A 53 32.90 2.11 -26.18
C ALA A 53 31.49 2.42 -25.65
N GLU A 54 30.49 2.51 -26.53
CA GLU A 54 29.08 2.70 -26.14
C GLU A 54 28.54 1.49 -25.36
N ILE A 55 28.88 0.26 -25.76
CA ILE A 55 28.54 -0.96 -25.00
C ILE A 55 29.14 -0.91 -23.60
N ASN A 56 30.44 -0.63 -23.47
CA ASN A 56 31.12 -0.60 -22.16
C ASN A 56 30.52 0.49 -21.24
N ALA A 57 30.19 1.66 -21.80
CA ALA A 57 29.54 2.74 -21.05
C ALA A 57 28.12 2.34 -20.57
N LEU A 58 27.36 1.66 -21.42
CA LEU A 58 26.02 1.19 -21.09
C LEU A 58 26.05 0.05 -20.07
N GLU A 59 27.00 -0.89 -20.17
CA GLU A 59 27.22 -1.93 -19.16
C GLU A 59 27.56 -1.33 -17.79
N SER A 60 28.43 -0.33 -17.75
CA SER A 60 28.75 0.40 -16.50
C SER A 60 27.52 1.11 -15.93
N THR A 61 26.68 1.70 -16.78
CA THR A 61 25.43 2.35 -16.35
C THR A 61 24.44 1.34 -15.79
N VAL A 62 24.26 0.19 -16.45
CA VAL A 62 23.40 -0.92 -15.99
C VAL A 62 23.88 -1.44 -14.63
N ALA A 63 25.19 -1.60 -14.43
CA ALA A 63 25.75 -2.00 -13.15
C ALA A 63 25.43 -0.99 -12.04
N SER A 64 25.64 0.32 -12.30
CA SER A 64 25.34 1.38 -11.32
C SER A 64 23.84 1.48 -11.00
N VAL A 65 22.96 1.31 -12.00
CA VAL A 65 21.50 1.30 -11.78
C VAL A 65 21.09 0.08 -10.95
N ASN A 66 21.67 -1.10 -11.22
CA ASN A 66 21.42 -2.29 -10.40
C ASN A 66 21.83 -2.11 -8.93
N GLU A 67 22.98 -1.47 -8.67
CA GLU A 67 23.40 -1.13 -7.30
C GLU A 67 22.41 -0.18 -6.61
N LYS A 68 21.91 0.83 -7.32
CA LYS A 68 20.89 1.74 -6.79
C LYS A 68 19.56 1.04 -6.52
N VAL A 69 19.12 0.16 -7.42
CA VAL A 69 17.91 -0.67 -7.22
C VAL A 69 18.05 -1.49 -5.94
N ALA A 70 19.19 -2.17 -5.75
CA ALA A 70 19.44 -2.96 -4.54
C ALA A 70 19.44 -2.07 -3.27
N SER A 71 20.05 -0.88 -3.33
CA SER A 71 20.04 0.07 -2.22
C SER A 71 18.64 0.62 -1.91
N LEU A 72 17.82 0.92 -2.92
CA LEU A 72 16.44 1.38 -2.76
C LEU A 72 15.54 0.27 -2.19
N GLU A 73 15.71 -0.97 -2.62
CA GLU A 73 15.00 -2.13 -2.07
C GLU A 73 15.37 -2.38 -0.59
N ALA A 74 16.65 -2.23 -0.24
CA ALA A 74 17.10 -2.28 1.15
C ALA A 74 16.46 -1.17 2.00
N LYS A 75 16.46 0.08 1.49
CA LYS A 75 15.83 1.22 2.16
C LYS A 75 14.32 1.04 2.31
N GLN A 76 13.65 0.48 1.31
CA GLN A 76 12.21 0.18 1.38
C GLN A 76 11.91 -0.83 2.49
N THR A 77 12.77 -1.86 2.64
CA THR A 77 12.65 -2.85 3.71
C THR A 77 12.86 -2.21 5.09
N GLU A 78 13.86 -1.35 5.23
CA GLU A 78 14.12 -0.60 6.46
C GLU A 78 12.94 0.30 6.85
N LEU A 79 12.42 1.09 5.90
CA LEU A 79 11.26 1.95 6.12
C LEU A 79 10.00 1.16 6.49
N SER A 80 9.78 -0.02 5.90
CA SER A 80 8.66 -0.90 6.28
C SER A 80 8.77 -1.33 7.73
N ASN A 81 9.94 -1.85 8.13
CA ASN A 81 10.19 -2.30 9.50
C ASN A 81 10.03 -1.17 10.52
N ASP A 82 10.48 0.04 10.19
CA ASP A 82 10.36 1.21 11.05
C ASP A 82 8.91 1.66 11.20
N THR A 83 8.15 1.67 10.10
CA THR A 83 6.71 1.97 10.10
C THR A 83 5.95 0.96 10.95
N GLU A 84 6.29 -0.34 10.85
CA GLU A 84 5.67 -1.40 11.66
C GLU A 84 5.94 -1.20 13.16
N LYS A 85 7.18 -0.88 13.55
CA LYS A 85 7.52 -0.56 14.95
C LYS A 85 6.79 0.67 15.46
N LEU A 86 6.67 1.72 14.63
CA LEU A 86 5.93 2.92 14.99
C LEU A 86 4.44 2.61 15.15
N GLN A 87 3.84 1.86 14.23
CA GLN A 87 2.47 1.38 14.33
C GLN A 87 2.25 0.58 15.62
N GLU A 88 3.14 -0.35 15.95
CA GLU A 88 3.07 -1.12 17.20
C GLU A 88 3.05 -0.24 18.45
N LYS A 89 3.97 0.73 18.49
CA LYS A 89 4.10 1.69 19.59
C LYS A 89 2.85 2.56 19.70
N ILE A 90 2.34 3.08 18.58
CA ILE A 90 1.14 3.91 18.55
C ILE A 90 -0.07 3.11 19.03
N GLY A 91 -0.30 1.90 18.50
CA GLY A 91 -1.41 1.03 18.91
C GLY A 91 -1.37 0.73 20.41
N THR A 92 -0.20 0.35 20.94
CA THR A 92 -0.01 0.10 22.38
C THR A 92 -0.30 1.33 23.23
N LEU A 93 0.23 2.50 22.83
CA LEU A 93 0.01 3.74 23.55
C LEU A 93 -1.45 4.17 23.51
N LYS A 94 -2.12 4.09 22.36
CA LYS A 94 -3.56 4.42 22.23
C LYS A 94 -4.41 3.55 23.16
N VAL A 95 -4.19 2.23 23.19
CA VAL A 95 -4.91 1.33 24.11
C VAL A 95 -4.64 1.70 25.58
N ARG A 96 -3.39 2.02 25.94
CA ARG A 96 -3.03 2.45 27.30
C ARG A 96 -3.71 3.75 27.69
N ILE A 97 -3.68 4.75 26.80
CA ILE A 97 -4.31 6.07 26.96
C ILE A 97 -5.81 5.89 27.18
N ALA A 98 -6.49 5.09 26.35
CA ALA A 98 -7.93 4.85 26.47
C ALA A 98 -8.30 4.15 27.80
N LYS A 99 -7.49 3.19 28.25
CA LYS A 99 -7.67 2.54 29.57
C LYS A 99 -7.47 3.54 30.71
N ARG A 100 -6.40 4.33 30.66
CA ARG A 100 -6.09 5.33 31.69
C ARG A 100 -7.14 6.43 31.73
N GLU A 101 -7.65 6.85 30.59
CA GLU A 101 -8.74 7.83 30.47
C GLU A 101 -10.02 7.34 31.14
N LYS A 102 -10.44 6.08 30.92
CA LYS A 102 -11.58 5.49 31.63
C LYS A 102 -11.36 5.46 33.14
N SER A 103 -10.15 5.13 33.60
CA SER A 103 -9.82 5.16 35.04
C SER A 103 -9.86 6.57 35.62
N ILE A 104 -9.27 7.56 34.94
CA ILE A 104 -9.29 8.98 35.35
C ILE A 104 -10.75 9.49 35.36
N GLN A 105 -11.55 9.15 34.36
CA GLN A 105 -12.95 9.54 34.28
C GLN A 105 -13.77 8.93 35.43
N LYS A 106 -13.54 7.66 35.75
CA LYS A 106 -14.19 7.01 36.90
C LYS A 106 -13.78 7.69 38.22
N GLN A 107 -12.49 7.92 38.43
CA GLN A 107 -11.99 8.61 39.63
C GLN A 107 -12.54 10.04 39.75
N ALA A 108 -12.60 10.77 38.65
CA ALA A 108 -13.16 12.12 38.60
C ALA A 108 -14.67 12.12 38.89
N ARG A 109 -15.41 11.16 38.32
CA ARG A 109 -16.84 10.97 38.61
C ARG A 109 -17.04 10.61 40.07
N ASP A 110 -16.31 9.63 40.60
CA ASP A 110 -16.40 9.21 42.01
C ASP A 110 -16.07 10.39 42.94
N ALA A 111 -15.08 11.22 42.61
CA ALA A 111 -14.79 12.44 43.38
C ALA A 111 -15.90 13.50 43.28
N GLN A 112 -16.64 13.57 42.17
CA GLN A 112 -17.67 14.60 41.92
C GLN A 112 -19.08 14.19 42.36
N THR A 113 -19.47 12.92 42.18
CA THR A 113 -20.84 12.41 42.41
C THR A 113 -21.03 11.78 43.77
N ASN A 114 -19.95 11.26 44.37
CA ASN A 114 -19.99 10.92 45.77
C ASN A 114 -20.02 12.26 46.51
N ASP A 115 -20.98 12.47 47.41
CA ASP A 115 -21.26 13.72 48.15
C ASP A 115 -20.12 14.08 49.14
N GLN A 116 -18.89 14.11 48.64
CA GLN A 116 -17.60 13.97 49.31
C GLN A 116 -16.67 15.16 49.04
N ASN A 117 -17.17 16.23 48.41
CA ASN A 117 -16.47 17.52 48.42
C ASN A 117 -16.37 18.10 49.83
N THR A 118 -17.24 17.70 50.75
CA THR A 118 -17.15 17.96 52.19
C THR A 118 -16.29 16.93 52.94
N ASN A 119 -16.09 15.74 52.39
CA ASN A 119 -15.55 14.59 53.11
C ASN A 119 -14.03 14.46 53.13
N PHE A 120 -13.27 15.06 52.22
CA PHE A 120 -11.79 15.05 52.38
C PHE A 120 -11.32 15.99 53.47
N VAL A 121 -11.98 17.15 53.58
CA VAL A 121 -11.73 18.11 54.66
C VAL A 121 -12.38 17.61 55.94
N SER A 122 -13.61 17.08 55.90
CA SER A 122 -14.25 16.53 57.10
C SER A 122 -13.61 15.23 57.56
N ALA A 123 -13.09 14.35 56.71
CA ALA A 123 -12.38 13.14 57.16
C ALA A 123 -11.08 13.45 57.91
N VAL A 124 -10.45 14.61 57.65
CA VAL A 124 -9.31 15.11 58.44
C VAL A 124 -9.80 15.81 59.71
N LEU A 125 -10.94 16.51 59.68
CA LEU A 125 -11.55 17.16 60.85
C LEU A 125 -12.25 16.20 61.83
N GLU A 126 -12.72 15.05 61.35
CA GLU A 126 -13.37 13.94 62.08
C GLU A 126 -12.35 12.91 62.58
N ALA A 127 -11.05 13.18 62.43
CA ALA A 127 -10.02 12.28 62.91
C ALA A 127 -10.06 12.15 64.44
N ASP A 128 -9.97 10.91 64.95
CA ASP A 128 -10.10 10.61 66.40
C ASP A 128 -8.92 11.16 67.24
N SER A 129 -7.81 11.51 66.58
CA SER A 129 -6.61 12.07 67.20
C SER A 129 -5.75 12.85 66.21
N LEU A 130 -4.80 13.65 66.73
CA LEU A 130 -3.82 14.34 65.90
C LEU A 130 -2.98 13.38 65.04
N SER A 131 -2.69 12.17 65.53
CA SER A 131 -1.95 11.14 64.80
C SER A 131 -2.77 10.55 63.63
N ASP A 132 -4.08 10.36 63.84
CA ASP A 132 -5.00 9.93 62.78
C ASP A 132 -5.16 11.02 61.71
N ALA A 133 -5.28 12.29 62.13
CA ALA A 133 -5.33 13.42 61.21
C ALA A 133 -4.09 13.50 60.30
N ILE A 134 -2.88 13.33 60.86
CA ILE A 134 -1.62 13.34 60.10
C ILE A 134 -1.57 12.16 59.11
N SER A 135 -2.00 10.97 59.54
CA SER A 135 -2.03 9.78 58.70
C SER A 135 -2.99 9.94 57.51
N ARG A 136 -4.17 10.53 57.75
CA ARG A 136 -5.16 10.83 56.71
C ARG A 136 -4.67 11.90 55.74
N VAL A 137 -4.00 12.96 56.22
CA VAL A 137 -3.37 13.98 55.36
C VAL A 137 -2.27 13.35 54.49
N HIS A 138 -1.43 12.47 55.05
CA HIS A 138 -0.41 11.77 54.29
C HIS A 138 -1.01 10.84 53.22
N ALA A 139 -2.05 10.08 53.57
CA ALA A 139 -2.78 9.24 52.62
C ALA A 139 -3.42 10.09 51.51
N MET A 140 -4.05 11.22 51.86
CA MET A 140 -4.67 12.14 50.90
C MET A 140 -3.62 12.76 49.96
N SER A 141 -2.49 13.22 50.50
CA SER A 141 -1.36 13.71 49.70
C SER A 141 -0.84 12.65 48.72
N THR A 142 -0.74 11.40 49.18
CA THR A 142 -0.34 10.26 48.33
C THR A 142 -1.33 10.03 47.19
N ILE A 143 -2.63 10.07 47.46
CA ILE A 143 -3.69 9.93 46.44
C ILE A 143 -3.64 11.08 45.44
N VAL A 144 -3.53 12.32 45.91
CA VAL A 144 -3.46 13.51 45.04
C VAL A 144 -2.22 13.47 44.16
N ASN A 145 -1.06 13.09 44.71
CA ASN A 145 0.18 12.93 43.95
C ASN A 145 0.05 11.84 42.89
N ALA A 146 -0.49 10.67 43.25
CA ALA A 146 -0.74 9.58 42.29
C ALA A 146 -1.68 10.01 41.15
N ASN A 147 -2.75 10.75 41.46
CA ASN A 147 -3.67 11.27 40.45
C ASN A 147 -3.00 12.32 39.54
N ASN A 148 -2.17 13.20 40.12
CA ASN A 148 -1.40 14.18 39.35
C ASN A 148 -0.39 13.48 38.41
N ASP A 149 0.29 12.44 38.89
CA ASP A 149 1.22 11.64 38.10
C ASP A 149 0.51 10.87 36.98
N LEU A 150 -0.70 10.33 37.22
CA LEU A 150 -1.52 9.72 36.17
C LEU A 150 -1.86 10.71 35.05
N VAL A 151 -2.25 11.94 35.39
CA VAL A 151 -2.55 12.99 34.39
C VAL A 151 -1.29 13.42 33.64
N LYS A 152 -0.15 13.57 34.33
CA LYS A 152 1.14 13.86 33.68
C LYS A 152 1.54 12.76 32.70
N GLN A 153 1.45 11.50 33.11
CA GLN A 153 1.74 10.34 32.25
C GLN A 153 0.79 10.29 31.05
N GLN A 154 -0.50 10.57 31.25
CA GLN A 154 -1.47 10.66 30.16
C GLN A 154 -1.06 11.70 29.11
N LYS A 155 -0.68 12.90 29.56
CA LYS A 155 -0.23 13.99 28.68
C LYS A 155 1.06 13.64 27.94
N GLN A 156 2.00 12.97 28.62
CA GLN A 156 3.25 12.51 28.00
C GLN A 156 3.00 11.43 26.95
N ASP A 157 2.16 10.44 27.25
CA ASP A 157 1.80 9.39 26.30
C ASP A 157 1.07 9.97 25.08
N GLN A 158 0.14 10.92 25.27
CA GLN A 158 -0.54 11.63 24.18
C GLN A 158 0.46 12.37 23.28
N LYS A 159 1.40 13.11 23.87
CA LYS A 159 2.47 13.78 23.11
C LYS A 159 3.35 12.78 22.36
N SER A 160 3.69 11.64 22.98
CA SER A 160 4.47 10.61 22.29
C SER A 160 3.70 9.98 21.13
N VAL A 161 2.37 9.84 21.22
CA VAL A 161 1.54 9.36 20.11
C VAL A 161 1.56 10.37 18.96
N GLU A 162 1.35 11.65 19.24
CA GLU A 162 1.40 12.70 18.22
C GLU A 162 2.74 12.73 17.48
N GLN A 163 3.85 12.63 18.22
CA GLN A 163 5.19 12.57 17.64
C GLN A 163 5.40 11.32 16.78
N SER A 164 5.00 10.15 17.28
CA SER A 164 5.14 8.90 16.52
C SER A 164 4.23 8.86 15.29
N ILE A 165 3.06 9.51 15.32
CA ILE A 165 2.19 9.67 14.15
C ILE A 165 2.89 10.52 13.07
N GLN A 166 3.45 11.66 13.45
CA GLN A 166 4.18 12.53 12.51
C GLN A 166 5.37 11.80 11.88
N GLU A 167 6.18 11.11 12.69
CA GLU A 167 7.30 10.31 12.19
C GLU A 167 6.84 9.20 11.23
N ASN A 168 5.70 8.55 11.53
CA ASN A 168 5.15 7.51 10.67
C ASN A 168 4.64 8.07 9.34
N GLU A 169 3.96 9.21 9.35
CA GLU A 169 3.51 9.90 8.13
C GLU A 169 4.68 10.31 7.24
N GLU A 170 5.77 10.83 7.82
CA GLU A 170 6.99 11.15 7.10
C GLU A 170 7.60 9.91 6.43
N LYS A 171 7.73 8.80 7.17
CA LYS A 171 8.28 7.54 6.65
C LYS A 171 7.40 6.91 5.57
N ILE A 172 6.07 6.98 5.70
CA ILE A 172 5.14 6.52 4.66
C ILE A 172 5.29 7.35 3.38
N ASN A 173 5.40 8.68 3.50
CA ASN A 173 5.63 9.56 2.35
C ASN A 173 6.98 9.28 1.69
N GLU A 174 8.03 9.06 2.49
CA GLU A 174 9.36 8.69 1.98
C GLU A 174 9.34 7.32 1.29
N MET A 175 8.58 6.35 1.82
CA MET A 175 8.39 5.04 1.22
C MET A 175 7.69 5.15 -0.13
N ALA A 176 6.64 5.97 -0.24
CA ALA A 176 5.95 6.23 -1.49
C ALA A 176 6.86 6.87 -2.55
N ALA A 177 7.68 7.85 -2.15
CA ALA A 177 8.67 8.47 -3.03
C ALA A 177 9.76 7.47 -3.49
N THR A 178 10.25 6.65 -2.56
CA THR A 178 11.24 5.60 -2.85
C THR A 178 10.67 4.56 -3.82
N TYR A 179 9.39 4.21 -3.69
CA TYR A 179 8.71 3.30 -4.61
C TYR A 179 8.61 3.88 -6.03
N GLN A 180 8.26 5.16 -6.16
CA GLN A 180 8.23 5.84 -7.47
C GLN A 180 9.61 5.88 -8.12
N GLU A 181 10.66 6.19 -7.34
CA GLU A 181 12.04 6.19 -7.83
C GLU A 181 12.47 4.78 -8.24
N LEU A 182 12.17 3.75 -7.43
CA LEU A 182 12.48 2.36 -7.75
C LEU A 182 11.81 1.91 -9.06
N GLN A 183 10.54 2.26 -9.26
CA GLN A 183 9.83 1.95 -10.50
C GLN A 183 10.48 2.64 -11.70
N SER A 184 10.81 3.94 -11.57
CA SER A 184 11.52 4.70 -12.60
C SER A 184 12.89 4.08 -12.95
N GLN A 185 13.64 3.64 -11.94
CA GLN A 185 14.94 2.97 -12.13
C GLN A 185 14.78 1.59 -12.80
N LYS A 186 13.76 0.80 -12.43
CA LYS A 186 13.46 -0.50 -13.07
C LYS A 186 13.06 -0.33 -14.54
N ASP A 187 12.26 0.69 -14.85
CA ASP A 187 11.90 1.01 -16.23
C ASP A 187 13.13 1.49 -17.01
N ALA A 188 13.95 2.38 -16.44
CA ALA A 188 15.19 2.83 -17.06
C ALA A 188 16.16 1.66 -17.33
N LEU A 189 16.31 0.74 -16.38
CA LEU A 189 17.14 -0.47 -16.52
C LEU A 189 16.65 -1.36 -17.67
N ALA A 190 15.34 -1.60 -17.77
CA ALA A 190 14.76 -2.40 -18.84
C ALA A 190 15.01 -1.78 -20.22
N ALA A 191 14.91 -0.45 -20.33
CA ALA A 191 15.23 0.26 -21.57
C ALA A 191 16.72 0.14 -21.93
N GLN A 192 17.62 0.32 -20.96
CA GLN A 192 19.07 0.20 -21.14
C GLN A 192 19.50 -1.22 -21.52
N GLN A 193 18.90 -2.25 -20.90
CA GLN A 193 19.17 -3.65 -21.26
C GLN A 193 18.71 -3.97 -22.68
N ALA A 194 17.56 -3.43 -23.11
CA ALA A 194 17.08 -3.60 -24.47
C ALA A 194 18.01 -2.91 -25.49
N GLU A 195 18.47 -1.69 -25.20
CA GLU A 195 19.43 -0.96 -26.02
C GLU A 195 20.79 -1.68 -26.10
N LEU A 196 21.29 -2.19 -24.97
CA LEU A 196 22.51 -2.99 -24.91
C LEU A 196 22.44 -4.21 -25.83
N ASN A 197 21.32 -4.94 -25.79
CA ASN A 197 21.11 -6.11 -26.64
C ASN A 197 21.06 -5.74 -28.13
N VAL A 198 20.47 -4.60 -28.49
CA VAL A 198 20.48 -4.10 -29.88
C VAL A 198 21.89 -3.73 -30.33
N LEU A 199 22.67 -3.03 -29.49
CA LEU A 199 24.06 -2.66 -29.82
C LEU A 199 24.95 -3.90 -29.97
N LYS A 200 24.88 -4.84 -29.02
CA LYS A 200 25.66 -6.10 -29.06
C LYS A 200 25.36 -6.92 -30.30
N THR A 201 24.07 -7.07 -30.65
CA THR A 201 23.66 -7.81 -31.85
C THR A 201 24.03 -7.09 -33.15
N SER A 202 23.98 -5.75 -33.19
CA SER A 202 24.45 -4.98 -34.36
C SER A 202 25.95 -5.13 -34.58
N LEU A 203 26.74 -5.01 -33.51
CA LEU A 203 28.20 -5.19 -33.58
C LEU A 203 28.56 -6.60 -34.04
N ALA A 204 27.90 -7.62 -33.50
CA ALA A 204 28.09 -9.01 -33.93
C ALA A 204 27.73 -9.22 -35.41
N ALA A 205 26.63 -8.62 -35.89
CA ALA A 205 26.22 -8.69 -37.29
C ALA A 205 27.22 -8.01 -38.24
N GLU A 206 27.86 -6.92 -37.80
CA GLU A 206 28.90 -6.20 -38.55
C GLU A 206 30.25 -6.93 -38.55
N GLN A 207 30.54 -7.73 -37.51
CA GLN A 207 31.74 -8.56 -37.42
C GLN A 207 31.64 -9.90 -38.17
N ALA A 208 30.43 -10.35 -38.51
CA ALA A 208 30.21 -11.63 -39.17
C ALA A 208 30.73 -11.62 -40.62
N THR A 209 31.61 -12.57 -40.93
CA THR A 209 32.24 -12.73 -42.26
C THR A 209 31.51 -13.70 -43.19
N ALA A 210 30.65 -14.57 -42.66
CA ALA A 210 29.86 -15.54 -43.43
C ALA A 210 28.42 -15.05 -43.67
N GLU A 211 27.90 -15.17 -44.90
CA GLU A 211 26.55 -14.71 -45.29
C GLU A 211 25.41 -15.37 -44.48
N SER A 212 25.56 -16.65 -44.13
CA SER A 212 24.60 -17.38 -43.29
C SER A 212 24.50 -16.79 -41.87
N ASP A 213 25.64 -16.45 -41.27
CA ASP A 213 25.69 -15.87 -39.93
C ASP A 213 25.15 -14.44 -39.93
N LYS A 214 25.41 -13.68 -41.00
CA LYS A 214 24.85 -12.34 -41.22
C LYS A 214 23.33 -12.38 -41.31
N ALA A 215 22.74 -13.35 -42.01
CA ALA A 215 21.29 -13.51 -42.10
C ALA A 215 20.67 -13.83 -40.73
N LYS A 216 21.30 -14.72 -39.95
CA LYS A 216 20.84 -15.09 -38.61
C LYS A 216 20.94 -13.92 -37.61
N LEU A 217 22.05 -13.18 -37.61
CA LEU A 217 22.28 -12.04 -36.71
C LEU A 217 21.38 -10.85 -37.06
N ASN A 218 21.10 -10.61 -38.34
CA ASN A 218 20.11 -9.60 -38.76
C ASN A 218 18.70 -9.95 -38.28
N LYS A 219 18.31 -11.22 -38.29
CA LYS A 219 17.03 -11.66 -37.70
C LYS A 219 16.99 -11.38 -36.19
N GLN A 220 18.06 -11.71 -35.46
CA GLN A 220 18.17 -11.42 -34.02
C GLN A 220 18.15 -9.92 -33.71
N LYS A 221 18.76 -9.08 -34.56
CA LYS A 221 18.70 -7.62 -34.44
C LYS A 221 17.28 -7.09 -34.56
N GLU A 222 16.50 -7.58 -35.52
CA GLU A 222 15.10 -7.18 -35.67
C GLU A 222 14.22 -7.67 -34.50
N GLU A 223 14.49 -8.87 -33.97
CA GLU A 223 13.86 -9.37 -32.74
C GLU A 223 14.22 -8.50 -31.51
N ALA A 224 15.48 -8.11 -31.36
CA ALA A 224 15.94 -7.24 -30.27
C ALA A 224 15.34 -5.83 -30.36
N LYS A 225 15.25 -5.25 -31.56
CA LYS A 225 14.54 -3.98 -31.80
C LYS A 225 13.05 -4.11 -31.51
N ALA A 226 12.41 -5.20 -31.93
CA ALA A 226 11.01 -5.45 -31.62
C ALA A 226 10.78 -5.57 -30.11
N ALA A 227 11.70 -6.19 -29.37
CA ALA A 227 11.68 -6.24 -27.91
C ALA A 227 11.86 -4.84 -27.28
N GLN A 228 12.81 -4.04 -27.77
CA GLN A 228 12.99 -2.65 -27.33
C GLN A 228 11.73 -1.80 -27.55
N ILE A 229 11.09 -1.91 -28.72
CA ILE A 229 9.84 -1.21 -29.04
C ILE A 229 8.72 -1.66 -28.09
N LYS A 230 8.64 -2.94 -27.73
CA LYS A 230 7.66 -3.44 -26.75
C LYS A 230 7.93 -2.86 -25.36
N VAL A 231 9.17 -2.81 -24.90
CA VAL A 231 9.56 -2.20 -23.62
C VAL A 231 9.22 -0.71 -23.59
N LEU A 232 9.55 0.03 -24.66
CA LEU A 232 9.25 1.46 -24.78
C LEU A 232 7.74 1.74 -24.85
N LYS A 233 6.97 0.90 -25.56
CA LYS A 233 5.50 1.00 -25.57
C LYS A 233 4.91 0.71 -24.19
N ALA A 234 5.39 -0.34 -23.50
CA ALA A 234 4.95 -0.65 -22.14
C ALA A 234 5.26 0.50 -21.17
N GLN A 235 6.42 1.16 -21.28
CA GLN A 235 6.76 2.34 -20.49
C GLN A 235 5.88 3.56 -20.82
N GLN A 236 5.54 3.78 -22.09
CA GLN A 236 4.62 4.85 -22.51
C GLN A 236 3.18 4.61 -22.02
N ASP A 237 2.70 3.38 -22.07
CA ASP A 237 1.37 3.00 -21.59
C ASP A 237 1.29 3.11 -20.05
N SER A 238 2.38 2.81 -19.35
CA SER A 238 2.52 2.99 -17.90
C SER A 238 2.55 4.46 -17.49
N SER A 239 3.14 5.33 -18.31
CA SER A 239 3.19 6.79 -18.09
C SER A 239 1.91 7.54 -18.50
N LYS A 240 1.02 6.90 -19.27
CA LYS A 240 -0.26 7.48 -19.73
C LYS A 240 -1.46 7.17 -18.84
N LYS A 241 -1.29 6.42 -17.74
CA LYS A 241 -2.39 6.12 -16.82
C LYS A 241 -2.34 7.00 -15.57
N PRO A 242 -2.83 8.25 -15.69
CA PRO A 242 -3.74 8.76 -14.67
C PRO A 242 -4.92 9.50 -15.30
N ALA A 243 -5.85 8.79 -15.97
CA ALA A 243 -7.21 9.29 -16.28
C ALA A 243 -8.03 8.24 -17.06
N GLU A 244 -8.30 7.06 -16.49
CA GLU A 244 -9.45 6.23 -16.91
C GLU A 244 -9.64 5.08 -15.92
N ALA A 245 -10.25 5.40 -14.79
CA ALA A 245 -10.92 4.45 -13.91
C ALA A 245 -12.19 5.12 -13.37
N THR A 246 -13.00 5.65 -14.29
CA THR A 246 -14.37 6.14 -14.06
C THR A 246 -15.01 6.32 -15.44
N ALA A 247 -15.42 5.22 -16.06
CA ALA A 247 -16.51 5.12 -17.05
C ALA A 247 -16.33 3.89 -17.96
N VAL A 248 -16.74 2.70 -17.50
CA VAL A 248 -17.35 1.71 -18.40
C VAL A 248 -18.47 0.98 -17.64
N LYS A 249 -19.66 1.59 -17.66
CA LYS A 249 -20.93 0.86 -17.59
C LYS A 249 -21.87 1.57 -18.58
N ALA A 250 -22.56 0.78 -19.40
CA ALA A 250 -23.26 1.14 -20.64
C ALA A 250 -22.28 1.20 -21.84
N GLU A 251 -22.37 0.42 -22.92
CA GLU A 251 -23.46 -0.34 -23.54
C GLU A 251 -22.89 -1.56 -24.29
N LYS A 252 -23.66 -2.65 -24.37
CA LYS A 252 -23.58 -3.62 -25.47
C LYS A 252 -24.98 -3.69 -26.11
N PRO A 253 -25.14 -3.36 -27.40
CA PRO A 253 -26.29 -3.78 -28.18
C PRO A 253 -26.13 -5.25 -28.57
N VAL A 254 -27.25 -5.95 -28.57
CA VAL A 254 -27.44 -7.28 -29.15
C VAL A 254 -28.35 -7.11 -30.37
N GLU A 255 -27.97 -7.69 -31.52
CA GLU A 255 -28.86 -8.12 -32.60
C GLU A 255 -28.10 -9.19 -33.42
N ASP A 256 -28.40 -10.49 -33.24
CA ASP A 256 -29.32 -11.38 -34.02
C ASP A 256 -28.67 -11.92 -35.32
N GLN A 257 -28.83 -13.17 -35.79
CA GLN A 257 -29.76 -14.27 -35.51
C GLN A 257 -29.23 -15.55 -36.20
N LYS A 258 -29.35 -16.77 -35.64
CA LYS A 258 -30.22 -17.93 -36.01
C LYS A 258 -29.51 -19.20 -35.46
N THR A 259 -30.06 -20.29 -34.93
CA THR A 259 -31.36 -21.03 -34.92
C THR A 259 -31.44 -21.71 -33.51
N ASP A 260 -32.56 -22.11 -32.89
CA ASP A 260 -33.64 -23.00 -33.37
C ASP A 260 -34.75 -23.11 -32.28
N ASN A 261 -36.00 -23.35 -32.72
CA ASN A 261 -37.24 -23.78 -32.04
C ASN A 261 -37.66 -23.18 -30.67
N SER A 262 -38.75 -22.39 -30.57
CA SER A 262 -40.19 -22.76 -30.69
C SER A 262 -40.66 -23.75 -29.62
N SER A 263 -41.72 -23.58 -28.84
CA SER A 263 -42.69 -22.52 -28.52
C SER A 263 -43.56 -23.11 -27.40
N ASP A 264 -43.87 -22.38 -26.32
CA ASP A 264 -45.22 -22.34 -25.69
C ASP A 264 -45.17 -21.33 -24.52
N SER A 265 -45.75 -20.13 -24.70
CA SER A 265 -47.07 -19.71 -24.19
C SER A 265 -47.04 -19.14 -22.76
N THR A 266 -47.25 -17.81 -22.73
CA THR A 266 -48.20 -17.02 -21.92
C THR A 266 -48.29 -17.24 -20.39
N ALA A 267 -48.57 -16.25 -19.55
CA ALA A 267 -48.50 -14.79 -19.55
C ALA A 267 -48.96 -14.36 -18.14
N THR A 268 -48.53 -13.16 -17.76
CA THR A 268 -49.26 -12.19 -16.92
C THR A 268 -49.14 -12.24 -15.39
N SER A 269 -48.72 -11.06 -14.95
CA SER A 269 -48.63 -10.40 -13.66
C SER A 269 -49.82 -10.48 -12.69
N SER A 270 -49.46 -10.17 -11.44
CA SER A 270 -50.11 -9.21 -10.51
C SER A 270 -50.74 -9.85 -9.27
N GLU A 271 -50.17 -9.58 -8.09
CA GLU A 271 -50.85 -8.82 -7.02
C GLU A 271 -49.91 -8.51 -5.84
N ALA A 272 -49.94 -7.27 -5.37
CA ALA A 272 -49.70 -6.86 -3.97
C ALA A 272 -51.06 -7.00 -3.20
N PRO A 273 -51.27 -6.61 -1.92
CA PRO A 273 -50.42 -5.82 -1.00
C PRO A 273 -50.55 -6.16 0.53
N VAL A 274 -50.06 -5.23 1.38
CA VAL A 274 -50.39 -4.90 2.81
C VAL A 274 -49.98 -5.90 3.92
N GLN A 275 -49.59 -5.55 5.16
CA GLN A 275 -49.61 -4.35 6.00
C GLN A 275 -48.76 -4.63 7.28
N GLU A 276 -48.21 -3.60 7.95
CA GLU A 276 -48.47 -3.25 9.37
C GLU A 276 -47.37 -2.33 9.95
N SER A 277 -47.80 -1.46 10.86
CA SER A 277 -47.18 -0.19 11.27
C SER A 277 -47.33 -0.02 12.79
N LYS A 278 -46.40 0.69 13.45
CA LYS A 278 -46.73 1.62 14.57
C LYS A 278 -45.55 2.54 14.99
N PRO A 279 -45.84 3.75 15.53
CA PRO A 279 -44.88 4.86 15.72
C PRO A 279 -44.69 5.30 17.19
N VAL A 280 -43.58 6.01 17.51
CA VAL A 280 -43.41 6.85 18.74
C VAL A 280 -42.37 7.94 18.41
N GLU A 281 -42.74 9.19 18.13
CA GLU A 281 -43.04 10.35 19.00
C GLU A 281 -41.82 11.28 19.23
N LYS A 282 -42.04 12.56 18.97
CA LYS A 282 -41.12 13.71 19.01
C LYS A 282 -41.57 14.64 20.14
N PRO A 283 -40.67 15.33 20.85
CA PRO A 283 -40.99 16.65 21.37
C PRO A 283 -40.13 17.74 20.70
N THR A 284 -40.84 18.73 20.18
CA THR A 284 -40.39 20.09 19.89
C THR A 284 -40.40 20.93 21.17
N THR A 285 -39.42 21.82 21.35
CA THR A 285 -39.66 23.21 21.79
C THR A 285 -38.45 24.09 21.43
N ASP A 286 -38.76 25.21 20.79
CA ASP A 286 -37.95 26.40 20.50
C ASP A 286 -37.39 27.05 21.81
N SER A 287 -36.44 28.00 21.87
CA SER A 287 -36.29 29.20 21.05
C SER A 287 -35.07 30.08 21.48
N THR A 288 -34.43 30.75 20.50
CA THR A 288 -33.94 32.17 20.48
C THR A 288 -32.54 32.61 21.02
N SER A 289 -31.68 33.03 20.06
CA SER A 289 -30.69 34.17 20.01
C SER A 289 -29.53 34.25 21.02
N SER A 290 -28.31 34.75 20.77
CA SER A 290 -27.76 35.64 19.74
C SER A 290 -26.22 35.51 19.63
N SER A 291 -25.72 35.83 18.43
CA SER A 291 -24.37 36.20 17.95
C SER A 291 -23.20 36.43 18.94
N GLY A 292 -22.02 35.92 18.56
CA GLY A 292 -20.71 36.33 19.09
C GLY A 292 -19.54 35.51 18.55
N ASN A 293 -18.82 36.06 17.58
CA ASN A 293 -17.71 35.48 16.83
C ASN A 293 -16.47 35.19 17.70
N SER A 294 -15.89 33.97 17.63
CA SER A 294 -14.45 33.69 17.83
C SER A 294 -14.11 32.25 17.47
N ALA A 295 -13.15 32.06 16.56
CA ALA A 295 -12.57 30.78 16.21
C ALA A 295 -11.85 30.14 17.42
N PRO A 296 -11.87 28.81 17.53
CA PRO A 296 -10.59 28.13 17.66
C PRO A 296 -10.50 26.78 16.91
N VAL A 297 -9.27 26.56 16.44
CA VAL A 297 -8.54 25.31 16.18
C VAL A 297 -9.34 24.00 16.30
N SER A 298 -9.47 23.30 15.17
CA SER A 298 -10.07 21.97 15.08
C SER A 298 -9.13 20.92 15.68
N SER A 299 -9.34 20.59 16.95
CA SER A 299 -8.96 19.31 17.51
C SER A 299 -10.19 18.40 17.46
N PRO A 300 -10.16 17.20 16.84
CA PRO A 300 -11.34 16.36 16.75
C PRO A 300 -11.55 15.67 18.10
N SER A 301 -12.22 16.36 19.03
CA SER A 301 -12.87 15.71 20.15
C SER A 301 -14.20 15.15 19.64
N GLY A 302 -14.19 13.86 19.29
CA GLY A 302 -15.36 13.13 18.83
C GLY A 302 -16.41 13.05 19.95
N SER A 303 -17.51 13.77 19.76
CA SER A 303 -18.75 13.60 20.52
C SER A 303 -19.24 12.16 20.33
N THR A 304 -19.33 11.41 21.42
CA THR A 304 -19.84 10.04 21.46
C THR A 304 -21.36 10.05 21.33
N SER A 305 -21.84 9.89 20.09
CA SER A 305 -23.21 9.42 19.86
C SER A 305 -23.24 7.92 20.10
N SER A 306 -23.85 7.52 21.22
CA SER A 306 -23.99 6.13 21.65
C SER A 306 -25.00 5.38 20.76
N ASN A 307 -24.52 4.88 19.63
CA ASN A 307 -25.27 3.99 18.75
C ASN A 307 -24.38 2.83 18.27
N GLY A 308 -23.67 2.15 19.17
CA GLY A 308 -23.00 0.85 18.93
C GLY A 308 -21.88 0.77 17.88
N GLY A 309 -21.71 1.77 17.03
CA GLY A 309 -20.64 1.88 16.03
C GLY A 309 -19.44 2.63 16.60
N GLY A 310 -18.24 2.10 16.39
CA GLY A 310 -17.00 2.76 16.78
C GLY A 310 -16.73 4.05 16.00
N VAL A 311 -15.63 4.74 16.31
CA VAL A 311 -15.22 5.96 15.59
C VAL A 311 -14.95 5.64 14.12
N ASP A 312 -15.72 6.19 13.18
CA ASP A 312 -15.51 5.95 11.75
C ASP A 312 -14.21 6.61 11.24
N HIS A 313 -13.31 5.80 10.67
CA HIS A 313 -12.01 6.24 10.15
C HIS A 313 -11.95 6.30 8.62
N SER A 314 -13.09 6.26 7.92
CA SER A 314 -13.15 6.27 6.45
C SER A 314 -12.45 7.49 5.82
N GLY A 315 -12.32 8.61 6.54
CA GLY A 315 -11.60 9.81 6.09
C GLY A 315 -10.11 9.87 6.46
N SER A 316 -9.58 8.91 7.21
CA SER A 316 -8.25 9.03 7.87
C SER A 316 -7.05 8.52 7.05
N GLY A 317 -7.21 8.22 5.76
CA GLY A 317 -6.14 7.69 4.91
C GLY A 317 -5.58 6.33 5.39
N ASN A 318 -4.57 5.80 4.69
CA ASN A 318 -3.93 4.53 5.04
C ASN A 318 -2.45 4.75 5.39
N MET A 319 -2.11 4.59 6.67
CA MET A 319 -0.76 4.84 7.21
C MET A 319 -0.03 3.54 7.61
N TYR A 320 -0.49 2.42 7.09
CA TYR A 320 0.21 1.15 7.15
C TYR A 320 1.19 1.03 5.98
N ALA A 321 2.30 0.32 6.17
CA ALA A 321 3.25 0.08 5.09
C ALA A 321 2.60 -0.78 3.99
N VAL A 322 2.79 -0.39 2.72
CA VAL A 322 2.24 -1.11 1.56
C VAL A 322 2.71 -2.55 1.56
N GLY A 323 1.80 -3.49 1.24
CA GLY A 323 2.10 -4.92 1.20
C GLY A 323 1.95 -5.64 2.55
N GLN A 324 1.65 -4.92 3.63
CA GLN A 324 1.30 -5.51 4.91
C GLN A 324 -0.18 -5.95 4.97
N CYS A 325 -0.49 -6.91 5.84
CA CYS A 325 -1.86 -7.38 6.05
C CYS A 325 -2.80 -6.24 6.50
N THR A 326 -2.31 -5.39 7.40
CA THR A 326 -2.98 -4.20 7.92
C THR A 326 -3.28 -3.19 6.82
N TRP A 327 -2.32 -2.95 5.93
CA TRP A 327 -2.49 -2.05 4.77
C TRP A 327 -3.58 -2.56 3.82
N TYR A 328 -3.59 -3.86 3.51
CA TYR A 328 -4.62 -4.44 2.65
C TYR A 328 -6.00 -4.29 3.27
N VAL A 329 -6.17 -4.70 4.53
CA VAL A 329 -7.47 -4.64 5.20
C VAL A 329 -7.97 -3.19 5.31
N LYS A 330 -7.12 -2.22 5.67
CA LYS A 330 -7.50 -0.80 5.68
C LYS A 330 -7.91 -0.29 4.28
N SER A 331 -7.31 -0.82 3.22
CA SER A 331 -7.66 -0.44 1.84
C SER A 331 -9.03 -0.94 1.41
N VAL A 332 -9.43 -2.15 1.82
CA VAL A 332 -10.75 -2.74 1.48
C VAL A 332 -11.84 -2.43 2.52
N ALA A 333 -11.45 -2.08 3.75
CA ALA A 333 -12.32 -1.67 4.85
C ALA A 333 -11.89 -0.29 5.40
N PRO A 334 -12.18 0.81 4.68
CA PRO A 334 -11.72 2.15 5.07
C PRO A 334 -12.17 2.61 6.46
N TRP A 335 -13.24 2.04 7.01
CA TRP A 335 -13.76 2.35 8.35
C TRP A 335 -12.80 1.94 9.48
N VAL A 336 -11.90 0.99 9.24
CA VAL A 336 -10.88 0.52 10.20
C VAL A 336 -9.93 1.64 10.60
N GLY A 337 -9.43 1.65 11.85
CA GLY A 337 -8.48 2.67 12.30
C GLY A 337 -7.14 2.67 11.57
N THR A 338 -6.57 3.86 11.41
CA THR A 338 -5.30 4.09 10.71
C THR A 338 -4.06 3.80 11.57
N TYR A 339 -4.23 3.71 12.89
CA TYR A 339 -3.16 3.49 13.86
C TYR A 339 -3.53 2.46 14.93
N TRP A 340 -4.09 1.33 14.51
CA TRP A 340 -4.39 0.20 15.40
C TRP A 340 -3.20 -0.70 15.71
N GLY A 341 -2.04 -0.41 15.11
CA GLY A 341 -0.82 -1.19 15.28
C GLY A 341 -0.77 -2.43 14.39
N ASN A 342 -0.02 -3.43 14.85
CA ASN A 342 0.15 -4.73 14.20
C ASN A 342 -1.15 -5.53 14.21
N GLY A 343 -1.23 -6.57 13.37
CA GLY A 343 -2.44 -7.36 13.21
C GLY A 343 -3.04 -7.85 14.53
N ALA A 344 -2.24 -8.44 15.41
CA ALA A 344 -2.69 -8.93 16.72
C ALA A 344 -3.24 -7.84 17.66
N GLN A 345 -2.88 -6.56 17.45
CA GLN A 345 -3.31 -5.45 18.31
C GLN A 345 -4.67 -4.88 17.91
N TRP A 346 -5.15 -5.19 16.70
CA TRP A 346 -6.35 -4.55 16.14
C TRP A 346 -7.60 -4.75 16.98
N GLY A 347 -7.80 -5.93 17.56
CA GLY A 347 -8.96 -6.16 18.44
C GLY A 347 -8.97 -5.23 19.66
N ALA A 348 -7.82 -5.04 20.31
CA ALA A 348 -7.70 -4.16 21.47
C ALA A 348 -7.83 -2.67 21.09
N SER A 349 -7.21 -2.27 19.99
CA SER A 349 -7.27 -0.90 19.46
C SER A 349 -8.68 -0.54 18.97
N ALA A 350 -9.36 -1.45 18.28
CA ALA A 350 -10.73 -1.25 17.83
C ALA A 350 -11.70 -1.10 19.01
N ALA A 351 -11.56 -1.95 20.04
CA ALA A 351 -12.35 -1.83 21.26
C ALA A 351 -12.08 -0.52 22.01
N ALA A 352 -10.84 -0.01 21.98
CA ALA A 352 -10.49 1.31 22.52
C ALA A 352 -11.17 2.45 21.75
N ASP A 353 -11.30 2.30 20.43
CA ASP A 353 -12.03 3.24 19.54
C ASP A 353 -13.56 3.00 19.53
N GLY A 354 -14.07 2.11 20.40
CA GLY A 354 -15.51 1.91 20.64
C GLY A 354 -16.20 0.88 19.74
N TYR A 355 -15.45 0.15 18.91
CA TYR A 355 -15.99 -0.90 18.05
C TYR A 355 -16.43 -2.13 18.83
N THR A 356 -17.42 -2.86 18.30
CA THR A 356 -17.78 -4.17 18.82
C THR A 356 -16.72 -5.19 18.41
N VAL A 357 -16.12 -5.83 19.42
CA VAL A 357 -15.10 -6.87 19.23
C VAL A 357 -15.51 -8.12 19.99
N ASN A 358 -15.71 -9.22 19.28
CA ASN A 358 -16.22 -10.47 19.86
C ASN A 358 -15.75 -11.70 19.06
N SER A 359 -16.27 -12.88 19.39
CA SER A 359 -15.94 -14.14 18.69
C SER A 359 -17.00 -14.58 17.68
N THR A 360 -17.88 -13.67 17.24
CA THR A 360 -18.96 -13.97 16.31
C THR A 360 -18.54 -13.57 14.88
N PRO A 361 -18.46 -14.52 13.93
CA PRO A 361 -18.15 -14.19 12.54
C PRO A 361 -19.30 -13.45 11.87
N ALA A 362 -18.96 -12.48 11.02
CA ALA A 362 -19.91 -11.77 10.18
C ALA A 362 -19.26 -11.36 8.86
N THR A 363 -20.04 -11.33 7.78
CA THR A 363 -19.60 -10.72 6.53
C THR A 363 -19.33 -9.24 6.73
N GLY A 364 -18.22 -8.74 6.19
CA GLY A 364 -17.78 -7.36 6.36
C GLY A 364 -17.04 -7.08 7.66
N ALA A 365 -16.91 -8.06 8.56
CA ALA A 365 -16.06 -7.96 9.73
C ALA A 365 -14.57 -8.06 9.35
N VAL A 366 -13.70 -7.60 10.24
CA VAL A 366 -12.27 -7.90 10.19
C VAL A 366 -11.98 -9.04 11.15
N VAL A 367 -11.37 -10.11 10.66
CA VAL A 367 -10.87 -11.19 11.50
C VAL A 367 -9.44 -10.87 11.96
N VAL A 368 -9.20 -11.05 13.25
CA VAL A 368 -7.92 -10.81 13.92
C VAL A 368 -7.33 -12.14 14.37
N PHE A 369 -6.09 -12.39 13.98
CA PHE A 369 -5.30 -13.54 14.38
C PHE A 369 -4.22 -13.10 15.36
N ALA A 370 -4.17 -13.78 16.51
CA ALA A 370 -3.13 -13.56 17.50
C ALA A 370 -1.75 -13.95 16.94
N ALA A 371 -0.70 -13.45 17.57
CA ALA A 371 0.67 -13.81 17.21
C ALA A 371 0.88 -15.32 17.32
N GLY A 372 1.40 -15.94 16.25
CA GLY A 372 1.59 -17.40 16.16
C GLY A 372 0.31 -18.23 16.05
N GLN A 373 -0.86 -17.62 15.84
CA GLN A 373 -2.13 -18.36 15.71
C GLN A 373 -2.23 -19.06 14.34
N SER A 374 -2.74 -20.29 14.32
CA SER A 374 -3.02 -21.01 13.08
C SER A 374 -4.19 -20.39 12.30
N VAL A 375 -3.99 -20.15 11.01
CA VAL A 375 -4.99 -19.58 10.09
C VAL A 375 -5.57 -20.71 9.22
N GLY A 376 -6.75 -21.18 9.62
CA GLY A 376 -7.47 -22.27 8.93
C GLY A 376 -6.73 -23.60 8.89
N GLY A 377 -5.73 -23.83 9.74
CA GLY A 377 -4.88 -25.02 9.70
C GLY A 377 -3.92 -25.08 8.50
N GLN A 378 -3.83 -24.01 7.69
CA GLN A 378 -3.02 -24.02 6.47
C GLN A 378 -1.66 -23.34 6.64
N TRP A 379 -1.61 -22.32 7.49
CA TRP A 379 -0.38 -21.58 7.81
C TRP A 379 -0.52 -20.94 9.19
N THR A 380 0.56 -20.31 9.67
CA THR A 380 0.64 -19.71 11.00
C THR A 380 0.91 -18.22 10.88
N ALA A 381 0.10 -17.40 11.54
CA ALA A 381 0.30 -15.96 11.65
C ALA A 381 1.67 -15.65 12.26
N ASP A 382 2.24 -14.49 11.93
CA ASP A 382 3.56 -14.13 12.41
C ASP A 382 3.64 -14.22 13.95
N GLY A 383 4.75 -14.79 14.45
CA GLY A 383 4.94 -15.09 15.88
C GLY A 383 5.07 -13.85 16.78
N SER A 384 5.34 -12.68 16.20
CA SER A 384 5.43 -11.41 16.91
C SER A 384 4.26 -10.49 16.57
N TYR A 385 3.87 -10.42 15.30
CA TYR A 385 2.96 -9.39 14.79
C TYR A 385 1.49 -9.85 14.67
N GLY A 386 1.25 -11.16 14.58
CA GLY A 386 -0.06 -11.72 14.25
C GLY A 386 -0.49 -11.41 12.82
N HIS A 387 -1.80 -11.43 12.56
CA HIS A 387 -2.35 -11.18 11.22
C HIS A 387 -3.77 -10.63 11.28
N VAL A 388 -4.20 -9.96 10.21
CA VAL A 388 -5.59 -9.53 10.01
C VAL A 388 -6.04 -9.78 8.58
N ALA A 389 -7.33 -10.09 8.42
CA ALA A 389 -7.94 -10.28 7.11
C ALA A 389 -9.38 -9.73 7.10
N TYR A 390 -9.88 -9.41 5.90
CA TYR A 390 -11.25 -8.97 5.72
C TYR A 390 -12.16 -10.17 5.44
N VAL A 391 -13.33 -10.24 6.06
CA VAL A 391 -14.30 -11.32 5.86
C VAL A 391 -15.21 -10.98 4.67
N ASP A 392 -14.93 -11.56 3.51
CA ASP A 392 -15.73 -11.35 2.29
C ASP A 392 -17.10 -12.03 2.38
N SER A 393 -17.18 -13.20 3.03
CA SER A 393 -18.45 -13.91 3.25
C SER A 393 -18.41 -14.83 4.47
N TYR A 394 -19.57 -15.10 5.06
CA TYR A 394 -19.76 -16.06 6.15
C TYR A 394 -20.87 -17.05 5.80
N ASN A 395 -20.55 -18.35 5.84
CA ASN A 395 -21.50 -19.44 5.66
C ASN A 395 -21.83 -20.07 7.02
N PRO A 396 -23.03 -19.82 7.59
CA PRO A 396 -23.42 -20.35 8.90
C PRO A 396 -23.70 -21.85 8.91
N ALA A 397 -24.07 -22.46 7.77
CA ALA A 397 -24.38 -23.89 7.71
C ALA A 397 -23.15 -24.76 7.98
N ASN A 398 -21.99 -24.31 7.52
CA ASN A 398 -20.71 -25.01 7.69
C ASN A 398 -19.77 -24.30 8.68
N ASN A 399 -20.20 -23.17 9.24
CA ASN A 399 -19.41 -22.29 10.10
C ASN A 399 -18.04 -21.93 9.49
N THR A 400 -18.04 -21.50 8.22
CA THR A 400 -16.83 -21.12 7.48
C THR A 400 -16.91 -19.68 7.01
N ILE A 401 -15.76 -19.01 6.97
CA ILE A 401 -15.60 -17.68 6.38
C ILE A 401 -14.69 -17.74 5.17
N THR A 402 -15.00 -16.96 4.14
CA THR A 402 -14.06 -16.62 3.08
C THR A 402 -13.46 -15.27 3.41
N ILE A 403 -12.13 -15.21 3.43
CA ILE A 403 -11.36 -14.02 3.76
C ILE A 403 -10.53 -13.56 2.57
N SER A 404 -10.31 -12.26 2.49
CA SER A 404 -9.31 -11.66 1.61
C SER A 404 -8.23 -10.95 2.44
N GLN A 405 -6.97 -11.11 2.01
CA GLN A 405 -5.81 -10.65 2.78
C GLN A 405 -4.62 -10.22 1.91
N GLY A 406 -3.75 -9.40 2.49
CA GLY A 406 -2.42 -9.08 2.00
C GLY A 406 -1.34 -9.50 3.02
N GLY A 407 -0.08 -9.19 2.76
CA GLY A 407 1.05 -9.54 3.62
C GLY A 407 2.28 -10.02 2.83
N THR A 408 3.47 -9.68 3.30
CA THR A 408 4.75 -10.01 2.66
C THR A 408 5.02 -11.51 2.50
N GLY A 409 4.34 -12.36 3.26
CA GLY A 409 4.40 -13.82 3.13
C GLY A 409 3.59 -14.41 1.96
N PHE A 410 2.83 -13.59 1.21
CA PHE A 410 2.00 -14.04 0.09
C PHE A 410 2.60 -13.72 -1.27
N SER A 411 2.17 -14.48 -2.30
CA SER A 411 2.57 -14.25 -3.70
C SER A 411 2.17 -12.87 -4.25
N SER A 412 1.05 -12.32 -3.75
CA SER A 412 0.63 -10.93 -3.98
C SER A 412 0.57 -10.20 -2.63
N PRO A 413 1.65 -9.52 -2.18
CA PRO A 413 1.66 -8.86 -0.88
C PRO A 413 0.57 -7.79 -0.71
N THR A 414 0.19 -7.11 -1.80
CA THR A 414 -0.88 -6.11 -1.82
C THR A 414 -2.28 -6.71 -1.96
N GLY A 415 -2.40 -8.05 -2.01
CA GLY A 415 -3.67 -8.75 -2.18
C GLY A 415 -4.37 -8.53 -3.54
N PRO A 416 -5.62 -9.01 -3.66
CA PRO A 416 -6.29 -9.92 -2.73
C PRO A 416 -5.70 -11.33 -2.82
N ASN A 417 -5.39 -11.93 -1.67
CA ASN A 417 -5.20 -13.37 -1.54
C ASN A 417 -6.45 -13.91 -0.83
N SER A 418 -7.18 -14.85 -1.46
CA SER A 418 -8.41 -15.40 -0.89
C SER A 418 -8.19 -16.76 -0.26
N GLN A 419 -8.81 -17.01 0.88
CA GLN A 419 -8.77 -18.29 1.59
C GLN A 419 -10.12 -18.54 2.24
N THR A 420 -10.56 -19.80 2.31
CA THR A 420 -11.73 -20.19 3.10
C THR A 420 -11.26 -20.99 4.31
N ILE A 421 -11.70 -20.58 5.50
CA ILE A 421 -11.30 -21.16 6.78
C ILE A 421 -12.52 -21.42 7.67
N SER A 422 -12.36 -22.29 8.67
CA SER A 422 -13.33 -22.39 9.77
C SER A 422 -13.44 -21.03 10.48
N ALA A 423 -14.63 -20.64 10.90
CA ALA A 423 -14.86 -19.37 11.57
C ALA A 423 -14.59 -19.40 13.09
N SER A 424 -14.34 -20.58 13.66
CA SER A 424 -14.16 -20.75 15.10
C SER A 424 -12.79 -20.35 15.60
N GLY A 425 -12.73 -19.81 16.82
CA GLY A 425 -11.48 -19.58 17.55
C GLY A 425 -10.76 -18.27 17.21
N TYR A 426 -11.42 -17.36 16.50
CA TYR A 426 -10.87 -16.05 16.11
C TYR A 426 -11.64 -14.89 16.73
N THR A 427 -11.01 -13.72 16.75
CA THR A 427 -11.62 -12.46 17.17
C THR A 427 -12.08 -11.68 15.95
N TYR A 428 -13.25 -11.08 16.01
CA TYR A 428 -13.87 -10.32 14.94
C TYR A 428 -14.16 -8.89 15.39
N ILE A 429 -13.81 -7.93 14.53
CA ILE A 429 -14.13 -6.52 14.68
C ILE A 429 -15.28 -6.20 13.74
N HIS A 430 -16.35 -5.62 14.29
CA HIS A 430 -17.58 -5.29 13.57
C HIS A 430 -17.72 -3.79 13.43
N ARG A 431 -18.18 -3.35 12.25
CA ARG A 431 -18.48 -1.95 11.97
C ARG A 431 -19.70 -1.44 12.74
#